data_AF-A0AAI9EAT1-F1
#
_entry.id   AF-A0AAI9EAT1-F1
#
_cell.length_a   1.000
_cell.length_b   1.000
_cell.length_c   1.000
_cell.angle_alpha   90.00
_cell.angle_beta   90.00
_cell.angle_gamma   90.00
#
_symmetry.space_group_name_H-M   'P 1'
#
loop_
_entity.id
_entity.type
_entity.pdbx_description
1 polymer ?
#
loop_
_entity_poly.entity_id
_entity_poly.type
_entity_poly.pdbx_seq_one_letter_code
_entity_poly.pdbx_strand_id
1 'polypeptide(L)'
;MEKIDSMEALPQQSQPEPAPLVHKLYEQLTETWQYVVADPVSRHAVIIDPHLDNGPSVTNISTIAADRVLSVIRQNSYIVDRILHTHEPVRHPTSAWYLRTQLLEATGHAPQVQIGRKLQAIQNLQAMQRVFKRKSSMNDDSTWKTDFFEDKYVDGYVFQIGNISCRVVHLLRGGLAFVIGDHIFAGTSTFEFEMRTRHTHLVGNLKEYQVYGSRDQPPPPSRQKMQLAPIYEKDEKGKGTARKLAIRYTAEEVLGGK
;
A
#
# COMPACT_ATOMS: atom_id res chain seq x y z
N MET A 1 -1.06 -45.96 -43.46
CA MET A 1 -0.85 -45.53 -42.05
C MET A 1 0.03 -44.30 -42.12
N GLU A 2 -0.57 -43.13 -42.35
CA GLU A 2 0.16 -41.89 -42.55
C GLU A 2 -0.56 -40.73 -41.85
N LYS A 3 0.21 -40.20 -40.89
CA LYS A 3 0.23 -38.89 -40.24
C LYS A 3 -1.08 -38.11 -40.07
N ILE A 4 -1.47 -38.08 -38.81
CA ILE A 4 -2.41 -37.17 -38.17
C ILE A 4 -1.79 -35.76 -38.25
N ASP A 5 -2.46 -34.83 -38.95
CA ASP A 5 -2.10 -33.42 -38.95
C ASP A 5 -2.14 -32.89 -37.52
N SER A 6 -0.97 -32.45 -37.03
CA SER A 6 -0.84 -31.83 -35.73
C SER A 6 -1.36 -30.41 -35.85
N MET A 7 -2.53 -30.14 -35.26
CA MET A 7 -3.05 -28.78 -35.10
C MET A 7 -2.06 -27.99 -34.25
N GLU A 8 -1.26 -27.17 -34.92
CA GLU A 8 -0.39 -26.18 -34.31
C GLU A 8 -1.28 -25.17 -33.56
N ALA A 9 -1.24 -25.21 -32.23
CA ALA A 9 -1.98 -24.29 -31.39
C ALA A 9 -1.47 -22.87 -31.64
N LEU A 10 -2.35 -22.01 -32.17
CA LEU A 10 -2.09 -20.58 -32.33
C LEU A 10 -1.62 -19.98 -30.99
N PRO A 11 -0.59 -19.10 -30.99
CA PRO A 11 -0.14 -18.46 -29.77
C PRO A 11 -1.29 -17.67 -29.14
N GLN A 12 -1.61 -17.98 -27.88
CA GLN A 12 -2.57 -17.22 -27.09
C GLN A 12 -2.08 -15.78 -27.02
N GLN A 13 -2.73 -14.89 -27.77
CA GLN A 13 -2.53 -13.45 -27.63
C GLN A 13 -2.98 -13.06 -26.22
N SER A 14 -2.02 -12.77 -25.35
CA SER A 14 -2.28 -12.22 -24.01
C SER A 14 -3.08 -10.94 -24.17
N GLN A 15 -4.31 -10.92 -23.66
CA GLN A 15 -5.12 -9.70 -23.57
C GLN A 15 -4.29 -8.62 -22.83
N PRO A 16 -4.35 -7.35 -23.26
CA PRO A 16 -3.63 -6.28 -22.59
C PRO A 16 -4.08 -6.17 -21.13
N GLU A 17 -3.13 -6.04 -20.21
CA GLU A 17 -3.42 -5.88 -18.78
C GLU A 17 -4.28 -4.62 -18.56
N PRO A 18 -5.26 -4.65 -17.63
CA PRO A 18 -6.05 -3.47 -17.33
C PRO A 18 -5.19 -2.39 -16.69
N ALA A 19 -5.45 -1.12 -17.02
CA ALA A 19 -4.75 0.01 -16.41
C ALA A 19 -5.07 0.07 -14.90
N PRO A 20 -4.06 0.09 -14.02
CA PRO A 20 -4.29 0.09 -12.57
C PRO A 20 -4.92 1.40 -12.08
N LEU A 21 -5.77 1.31 -11.06
CA LEU A 21 -6.29 2.47 -10.35
C LEU A 21 -5.38 2.82 -9.18
N VAL A 22 -4.74 4.00 -9.24
CA VAL A 22 -3.85 4.51 -8.19
C VAL A 22 -4.56 5.54 -7.32
N HIS A 23 -4.80 5.20 -6.06
CA HIS A 23 -5.30 6.10 -5.03
C HIS A 23 -4.12 6.63 -4.22
N LYS A 24 -3.93 7.95 -4.25
CA LYS A 24 -2.82 8.63 -3.55
C LYS A 24 -3.35 9.30 -2.29
N LEU A 25 -2.79 8.94 -1.14
CA LEU A 25 -3.18 9.48 0.16
C LEU A 25 -2.00 10.22 0.79
N TYR A 26 -2.12 11.53 0.94
CA TYR A 26 -1.11 12.37 1.58
C TYR A 26 -1.46 12.59 3.05
N GLU A 27 -0.51 12.32 3.95
CA GLU A 27 -0.61 12.71 5.36
C GLU A 27 0.21 13.97 5.61
N GLN A 28 -0.48 15.03 6.05
CA GLN A 28 0.11 16.34 6.20
C GLN A 28 1.08 16.42 7.39
N LEU A 29 0.81 15.68 8.47
CA LEU A 29 1.65 15.74 9.67
C LEU A 29 3.02 15.10 9.48
N THR A 30 3.07 14.02 8.70
CA THR A 30 4.30 13.27 8.42
C THR A 30 4.91 13.60 7.06
N GLU A 31 4.22 14.42 6.26
CA GLU A 31 4.57 14.79 4.89
C GLU A 31 4.90 13.59 4.00
N THR A 32 4.04 12.57 4.09
CA THR A 32 4.29 11.28 3.46
C THR A 32 3.09 10.77 2.71
N TRP A 33 3.38 10.06 1.62
CA TRP A 33 2.37 9.41 0.79
C TRP A 33 2.18 7.94 1.15
N GLN A 34 0.93 7.49 1.06
CA GLN A 34 0.53 6.08 1.01
C GLN A 34 -0.26 5.86 -0.27
N TYR A 35 -0.21 4.65 -0.80
CA TYR A 35 -0.89 4.32 -2.04
C TYR A 35 -1.77 3.08 -1.89
N VAL A 36 -2.93 3.09 -2.55
CA VAL A 36 -3.69 1.88 -2.86
C VAL A 36 -3.69 1.73 -4.37
N VAL A 37 -3.22 0.59 -4.86
CA VAL A 37 -3.17 0.28 -6.30
C VAL A 37 -4.06 -0.91 -6.55
N ALA A 38 -5.06 -0.76 -7.42
CA ALA A 38 -6.08 -1.78 -7.62
C ALA A 38 -6.29 -2.14 -9.09
N ASP A 39 -6.57 -3.41 -9.34
CA ASP A 39 -7.13 -3.86 -10.60
C ASP A 39 -8.60 -3.42 -10.70
N PRO A 40 -8.97 -2.57 -11.68
CA PRO A 40 -10.34 -2.09 -11.82
C PRO A 40 -11.35 -3.22 -12.11
N VAL A 41 -10.90 -4.34 -12.69
CA VAL A 41 -11.75 -5.45 -13.13
C VAL A 41 -11.99 -6.42 -11.97
N SER A 42 -10.92 -6.99 -11.41
CA SER A 42 -11.05 -8.01 -10.36
C SER A 42 -11.22 -7.43 -8.94
N ARG A 43 -10.98 -6.12 -8.77
CA ARG A 43 -10.99 -5.41 -7.47
C ARG A 43 -9.88 -5.86 -6.50
N HIS A 44 -8.96 -6.71 -6.95
CA HIS A 44 -7.76 -7.03 -6.19
C HIS A 44 -6.86 -5.79 -6.08
N ALA A 45 -6.23 -5.60 -4.93
CA ALA A 45 -5.45 -4.41 -4.64
C ALA A 45 -4.25 -4.69 -3.75
N VAL A 46 -3.32 -3.75 -3.78
CA VAL A 46 -2.19 -3.68 -2.84
C VAL A 46 -2.14 -2.32 -2.17
N ILE A 47 -1.62 -2.31 -0.94
CA ILE A 47 -1.33 -1.08 -0.18
C ILE A 47 0.18 -0.89 -0.21
N ILE A 48 0.67 0.32 -0.51
CA ILE A 48 2.11 0.62 -0.59
C ILE A 48 2.48 1.73 0.40
N ASP A 49 3.55 1.49 1.15
CA ASP A 49 4.12 2.37 2.18
C ASP A 49 3.11 2.87 3.24
N PRO A 50 2.29 1.99 3.84
CA PRO A 50 1.33 2.43 4.84
C PRO A 50 2.00 2.89 6.12
N HIS A 51 1.53 4.00 6.69
CA HIS A 51 2.07 4.59 7.91
C HIS A 51 1.00 5.08 8.87
N LEU A 52 1.42 5.29 10.12
CA LEU A 52 0.65 5.99 11.14
C LEU A 52 0.91 7.51 11.05
N ASP A 53 -0.04 8.30 11.53
CA ASP A 53 0.03 9.79 11.52
C ASP A 53 1.09 10.36 12.48
N ASN A 54 1.58 9.53 13.38
CA ASN A 54 2.39 9.95 14.50
C ASN A 54 3.87 9.76 14.21
N GLY A 55 4.66 10.76 14.57
CA GLY A 55 6.12 10.63 14.60
C GLY A 55 6.58 9.57 15.61
N PRO A 56 7.85 9.13 15.51
CA PRO A 56 8.38 8.02 16.29
C PRO A 56 8.56 8.36 17.78
N SER A 57 8.52 9.65 18.15
CA SER A 57 8.62 10.16 19.51
C SER A 57 7.29 10.22 20.26
N VAL A 58 6.16 9.90 19.61
CA VAL A 58 4.83 10.01 20.20
C VAL A 58 4.45 8.70 20.91
N THR A 59 4.00 8.80 22.16
CA THR A 59 3.64 7.63 23.00
C THR A 59 2.24 7.08 22.72
N ASN A 60 1.35 7.91 22.18
CA ASN A 60 0.02 7.51 21.73
C ASN A 60 0.06 7.10 20.26
N ILE A 61 -0.76 6.11 19.91
CA ILE A 61 -0.91 5.64 18.52
C ILE A 61 -2.19 6.26 17.94
N SER A 62 -2.06 6.98 16.83
CA SER A 62 -3.14 7.44 15.97
C SER A 62 -3.21 6.59 14.71
N THR A 63 -4.41 6.32 14.23
CA THR A 63 -4.68 5.49 13.05
C THR A 63 -5.39 6.25 11.93
N ILE A 64 -5.51 7.58 12.01
CA ILE A 64 -6.35 8.39 11.12
C ILE A 64 -5.95 8.20 9.65
N ALA A 65 -4.66 8.24 9.30
CA ALA A 65 -4.16 8.05 7.94
C ALA A 65 -4.42 6.61 7.46
N ALA A 66 -4.23 5.63 8.34
CA ALA A 66 -4.54 4.23 8.03
C ALA A 66 -6.07 4.02 7.86
N ASP A 67 -6.89 4.72 8.63
CA ASP A 67 -8.35 4.69 8.51
C ASP A 67 -8.82 5.29 7.18
N ARG A 68 -8.12 6.28 6.63
CA ARG A 68 -8.37 6.79 5.26
C ARG A 68 -8.09 5.71 4.21
N VAL A 69 -7.02 4.93 4.36
CA VAL A 69 -6.73 3.78 3.49
C VAL A 69 -7.86 2.74 3.55
N LEU A 70 -8.32 2.37 4.75
CA LEU A 70 -9.47 1.47 4.92
C LEU A 70 -10.75 2.03 4.30
N SER A 71 -10.96 3.34 4.37
CA SER A 71 -12.11 4.00 3.74
C SER A 71 -12.09 3.82 2.22
N VAL A 72 -10.95 4.07 1.57
CA VAL A 72 -10.77 3.83 0.12
C VAL A 72 -11.05 2.38 -0.24
N ILE A 73 -10.50 1.43 0.53
CA ILE A 73 -10.70 -0.01 0.31
C ILE A 73 -12.18 -0.37 0.40
N ARG A 74 -12.87 0.09 1.45
CA ARG A 74 -14.29 -0.21 1.67
C ARG A 74 -15.20 0.42 0.61
N GLN A 75 -14.99 1.70 0.29
CA GLN A 75 -15.78 2.43 -0.71
C GLN A 75 -15.70 1.78 -2.09
N ASN A 76 -14.55 1.19 -2.40
CA ASN A 76 -14.33 0.50 -3.66
C ASN A 76 -14.45 -1.03 -3.54
N SER A 77 -14.85 -1.59 -2.41
CA SER A 77 -14.97 -3.04 -2.23
C SER A 77 -13.72 -3.81 -2.71
N TYR A 78 -12.53 -3.26 -2.43
CA TYR A 78 -11.28 -3.89 -2.85
C TYR A 78 -10.93 -5.09 -1.97
N ILE A 79 -10.35 -6.11 -2.59
CA ILE A 79 -9.75 -7.26 -1.91
C ILE A 79 -8.25 -7.00 -1.86
N VAL A 80 -7.70 -6.80 -0.67
CA VAL A 80 -6.28 -6.45 -0.53
C VAL A 80 -5.44 -7.71 -0.36
N ASP A 81 -4.62 -8.03 -1.36
CA ASP A 81 -3.77 -9.22 -1.33
C ASP A 81 -2.48 -8.98 -0.53
N ARG A 82 -1.91 -7.78 -0.67
CA ARG A 82 -0.59 -7.45 -0.13
C ARG A 82 -0.50 -6.03 0.42
N ILE A 83 0.34 -5.90 1.44
CA ILE A 83 0.83 -4.65 2.00
C ILE A 83 2.33 -4.59 1.75
N LEU A 84 2.78 -3.62 0.97
CA LEU A 84 4.13 -3.51 0.44
C LEU A 84 4.84 -2.30 1.05
N HIS A 85 6.16 -2.42 1.26
CA HIS A 85 7.01 -1.29 1.63
C HIS A 85 8.18 -1.17 0.66
N THR A 86 8.36 0.04 0.14
CA THR A 86 9.47 0.39 -0.76
C THR A 86 10.77 0.64 0.00
N HIS A 87 10.68 0.97 1.29
CA HIS A 87 11.84 1.25 2.13
C HIS A 87 11.52 1.00 3.61
N GLU A 88 12.56 1.07 4.45
CA GLU A 88 12.38 1.00 5.88
C GLU A 88 11.67 2.28 6.40
N PRO A 89 10.58 2.15 7.18
CA PRO A 89 9.87 3.29 7.74
C PRO A 89 10.65 3.89 8.92
N VAL A 90 11.66 4.72 8.62
CA VAL A 90 12.58 5.29 9.64
C VAL A 90 11.98 6.50 10.38
N ARG A 91 11.06 7.23 9.74
CA ARG A 91 10.50 8.48 10.29
C ARG A 91 9.11 8.37 10.90
N HIS A 92 8.32 7.39 10.48
CA HIS A 92 6.97 7.17 10.99
C HIS A 92 6.78 5.66 11.14
N PRO A 93 6.09 5.18 12.18
CA PRO A 93 5.83 3.75 12.27
C PRO A 93 4.88 3.31 11.14
N THR A 94 5.09 2.11 10.62
CA THR A 94 4.19 1.49 9.66
C THR A 94 2.83 1.18 10.28
N SER A 95 1.76 1.33 9.50
CA SER A 95 0.40 0.92 9.89
C SER A 95 -0.01 -0.45 9.35
N ALA A 96 0.93 -1.21 8.75
CA ALA A 96 0.65 -2.51 8.13
C ALA A 96 -0.04 -3.51 9.07
N TRP A 97 0.36 -3.57 10.35
CA TRP A 97 -0.28 -4.45 11.32
C TRP A 97 -1.73 -4.06 11.56
N TYR A 98 -1.98 -2.77 11.77
CA TYR A 98 -3.32 -2.23 11.97
C TYR A 98 -4.22 -2.53 10.77
N LEU A 99 -3.77 -2.21 9.56
CA LEU A 99 -4.52 -2.45 8.34
C LEU A 99 -4.83 -3.93 8.12
N ARG A 100 -3.83 -4.80 8.26
CA ARG A 100 -4.02 -6.26 8.10
C ARG A 100 -5.05 -6.80 9.09
N THR A 101 -4.96 -6.39 10.34
CA THR A 101 -5.92 -6.75 11.39
C THR A 101 -7.34 -6.31 11.03
N GLN A 102 -7.53 -5.04 10.69
CA GLN A 102 -8.86 -4.54 10.35
C GLN A 102 -9.44 -5.20 9.10
N LEU A 103 -8.60 -5.55 8.12
CA LEU A 103 -9.02 -6.24 6.91
C LEU A 103 -9.37 -7.71 7.21
N LEU A 104 -8.60 -8.40 8.04
CA LEU A 104 -8.92 -9.76 8.50
C LEU A 104 -10.26 -9.80 9.23
N GLU A 105 -10.48 -8.89 10.19
CA GLU A 105 -11.73 -8.82 10.95
C GLU A 105 -12.93 -8.48 10.05
N ALA A 106 -12.76 -7.57 9.09
CA ALA A 106 -13.85 -7.13 8.23
C ALA A 106 -14.18 -8.09 7.08
N THR A 107 -13.20 -8.85 6.58
CA THR A 107 -13.33 -9.62 5.33
C THR A 107 -13.03 -11.10 5.48
N GLY A 108 -12.45 -11.53 6.60
CA GLY A 108 -11.90 -12.88 6.77
C GLY A 108 -10.58 -13.12 6.02
N HIS A 109 -10.07 -12.13 5.29
CA HIS A 109 -8.82 -12.21 4.53
C HIS A 109 -7.74 -11.33 5.16
N ALA A 110 -6.59 -11.92 5.46
CA ALA A 110 -5.41 -11.20 5.96
C ALA A 110 -4.40 -10.98 4.83
N PRO A 111 -4.18 -9.73 4.39
CA PRO A 111 -3.16 -9.42 3.40
C PRO A 111 -1.76 -9.89 3.83
N GLN A 112 -0.92 -10.25 2.86
CA GLN A 112 0.49 -10.55 3.10
C GLN A 112 1.28 -9.25 3.29
N VAL A 113 2.19 -9.18 4.27
CA VAL A 113 3.01 -7.98 4.51
C VAL A 113 4.43 -8.19 4.00
N GLN A 114 4.93 -7.24 3.20
CA GLN A 114 6.22 -7.28 2.54
C GLN A 114 7.00 -5.97 2.79
N ILE A 115 8.28 -6.11 3.13
CA ILE A 115 9.26 -5.05 3.37
C ILE A 115 10.62 -5.54 2.84
N GLY A 116 11.62 -4.67 2.68
CA GLY A 116 12.97 -5.08 2.28
C GLY A 116 13.73 -5.83 3.39
N ARG A 117 14.73 -6.63 3.01
CA ARG A 117 15.49 -7.60 3.84
C ARG A 117 16.26 -7.02 5.05
N LYS A 118 16.22 -5.72 5.35
CA LYS A 118 17.02 -5.16 6.46
C LYS A 118 16.42 -5.49 7.83
N LEU A 119 17.30 -5.95 8.74
CA LEU A 119 16.95 -6.46 10.06
C LEU A 119 16.20 -5.44 10.95
N GLN A 120 16.47 -4.14 10.80
CA GLN A 120 15.84 -3.08 11.59
C GLN A 120 14.35 -2.93 11.24
N ALA A 121 13.98 -3.08 9.96
CA ALA A 121 12.60 -3.05 9.50
C ALA A 121 11.75 -4.16 10.12
N ILE A 122 12.34 -5.35 10.24
CA ILE A 122 11.72 -6.53 10.89
C ILE A 122 11.52 -6.27 12.39
N GLN A 123 12.51 -5.67 13.07
CA GLN A 123 12.39 -5.35 14.50
C GLN A 123 11.30 -4.33 14.78
N ASN A 124 11.17 -3.30 13.94
CA ASN A 124 10.12 -2.29 14.06
C ASN A 124 8.73 -2.88 13.83
N LEU A 125 8.57 -3.75 12.83
CA LEU A 125 7.32 -4.49 12.61
C LEU A 125 6.97 -5.40 13.78
N GLN A 126 7.94 -6.17 14.29
CA GLN A 126 7.74 -7.04 15.45
C GLN A 126 7.41 -6.24 16.71
N ALA A 127 8.04 -5.08 16.92
CA ALA A 127 7.73 -4.19 18.04
C ALA A 127 6.30 -3.67 17.94
N MET A 128 5.86 -3.23 16.76
CA MET A 128 4.48 -2.80 16.52
C MET A 128 3.47 -3.94 16.72
N GLN A 129 3.77 -5.13 16.22
CA GLN A 129 2.97 -6.33 16.47
C GLN A 129 2.81 -6.58 17.97
N ARG A 130 3.89 -6.49 18.77
CA ARG A 130 3.83 -6.69 20.23
C ARG A 130 2.95 -5.63 20.90
N VAL A 131 3.12 -4.36 20.54
CA VAL A 131 2.33 -3.25 21.12
C VAL A 131 0.84 -3.43 20.82
N PHE A 132 0.52 -3.79 19.59
CA PHE A 132 -0.85 -3.97 19.15
C PHE A 132 -1.50 -5.27 19.67
N LYS A 133 -0.78 -6.40 19.70
CA LYS A 133 -1.27 -7.64 20.34
C LYS A 133 -1.67 -7.39 21.80
N ARG A 134 -0.87 -6.62 22.54
CA ARG A 134 -1.18 -6.22 23.93
C ARG A 134 -2.43 -5.36 24.06
N LYS A 135 -2.68 -4.47 23.08
CA LYS A 135 -3.82 -3.54 23.11
C LYS A 135 -5.12 -4.14 22.58
N SER A 136 -5.04 -5.09 21.65
CA SER A 136 -6.18 -5.59 20.87
C SER A 136 -6.69 -6.97 21.31
N SER A 137 -6.07 -7.60 22.32
CA SER A 137 -6.39 -8.98 22.76
C SER A 137 -6.44 -10.00 21.62
N MET A 138 -5.67 -9.74 20.56
CA MET A 138 -5.73 -10.49 19.31
C MET A 138 -4.87 -11.74 19.43
N ASN A 139 -5.53 -12.89 19.53
CA ASN A 139 -4.91 -14.21 19.59
C ASN A 139 -5.15 -14.94 18.27
N ASP A 140 -4.63 -14.38 17.20
CA ASP A 140 -4.44 -15.12 15.96
C ASP A 140 -3.09 -15.85 16.08
N ASP A 141 -3.15 -17.16 16.24
CA ASP A 141 -2.01 -18.09 16.23
C ASP A 141 -1.31 -18.14 14.86
N SER A 142 -1.74 -17.34 13.87
CA SER A 142 -1.02 -17.16 12.61
C SER A 142 0.40 -16.70 12.91
N THR A 143 1.33 -17.62 12.66
CA THR A 143 2.75 -17.29 12.58
C THR A 143 2.88 -16.45 11.33
N TRP A 144 3.23 -15.18 11.52
CA TRP A 144 3.32 -14.19 10.47
C TRP A 144 4.47 -14.65 9.57
N LYS A 145 4.15 -15.28 8.45
CA LYS A 145 5.15 -15.55 7.41
C LYS A 145 5.48 -14.20 6.79
N THR A 146 6.51 -13.59 7.34
CA THR A 146 7.22 -12.58 6.59
C THR A 146 7.91 -13.38 5.48
N ASP A 147 7.33 -13.42 4.27
CA ASP A 147 7.86 -14.12 3.06
C ASP A 147 9.28 -13.66 2.63
N PHE A 148 9.95 -12.87 3.47
CA PHE A 148 11.34 -12.43 3.41
C PHE A 148 12.32 -13.59 3.40
N PHE A 149 11.90 -14.73 3.95
CA PHE A 149 12.72 -15.92 4.10
C PHE A 149 12.47 -16.96 3.01
N GLU A 150 11.50 -16.73 2.13
CA GLU A 150 11.42 -17.51 0.90
C GLU A 150 12.21 -16.73 -0.16
N ASP A 151 13.19 -17.36 -0.80
CA ASP A 151 14.03 -16.84 -1.90
C ASP A 151 13.23 -16.41 -3.16
N LYS A 152 11.96 -16.06 -2.99
CA LYS A 152 10.99 -15.77 -4.04
C LYS A 152 11.07 -14.33 -4.54
N TYR A 153 11.55 -13.37 -3.75
CA TYR A 153 11.67 -11.98 -4.20
C TYR A 153 13.12 -11.67 -4.61
N VAL A 154 13.50 -12.20 -5.77
CA VAL A 154 14.72 -11.78 -6.49
C VAL A 154 14.43 -10.55 -7.34
N ASP A 155 15.48 -9.85 -7.76
CA ASP A 155 15.34 -8.72 -8.69
C ASP A 155 14.62 -9.17 -9.97
N GLY A 156 13.55 -8.48 -10.34
CA GLY A 156 12.68 -8.84 -11.46
C GLY A 156 11.56 -9.85 -11.14
N TYR A 157 11.40 -10.28 -9.88
CA TYR A 157 10.28 -11.14 -9.49
C TYR A 157 8.93 -10.50 -9.81
N VAL A 158 7.97 -11.31 -10.29
CA VAL A 158 6.63 -10.85 -10.67
C VAL A 158 5.57 -11.61 -9.88
N PHE A 159 4.59 -10.89 -9.34
CA PHE A 159 3.36 -11.46 -8.78
C PHE A 159 2.13 -10.76 -9.34
N GLN A 160 0.97 -11.40 -9.23
CA GLN A 160 -0.30 -10.87 -9.72
C GLN A 160 -1.04 -10.06 -8.65
N ILE A 161 -1.69 -8.99 -9.09
CA ILE A 161 -2.70 -8.21 -8.38
C ILE A 161 -3.97 -8.35 -9.22
N GLY A 162 -4.75 -9.38 -8.95
CA GLY A 162 -5.84 -9.75 -9.86
C GLY A 162 -5.30 -10.11 -11.25
N ASN A 163 -5.64 -9.29 -12.25
CA ASN A 163 -5.18 -9.43 -13.63
C ASN A 163 -3.98 -8.53 -14.00
N ILE A 164 -3.40 -7.82 -13.04
CA ILE A 164 -2.27 -6.90 -13.26
C ILE A 164 -0.98 -7.51 -12.71
N SER A 165 0.09 -7.45 -13.50
CA SER A 165 1.40 -7.87 -13.05
C SER A 165 2.09 -6.77 -12.24
N CYS A 166 2.63 -7.15 -11.08
CA CYS A 166 3.54 -6.31 -10.29
C CYS A 166 4.94 -6.90 -10.32
N ARG A 167 5.90 -6.13 -10.83
CA ARG A 167 7.32 -6.50 -10.85
C ARG A 167 8.07 -5.80 -9.72
N VAL A 168 8.89 -6.57 -9.01
CA VAL A 168 9.75 -6.10 -7.92
C VAL A 168 11.14 -5.79 -8.45
N VAL A 169 11.67 -4.63 -8.10
CA VAL A 169 13.04 -4.20 -8.42
C VAL A 169 13.79 -3.90 -7.13
N HIS A 170 14.98 -4.46 -6.98
CA HIS A 170 15.82 -4.27 -5.81
C HIS A 170 16.72 -3.05 -5.98
N LEU A 171 16.61 -2.08 -5.07
CA LEU A 171 17.43 -0.88 -5.05
C LEU A 171 18.58 -1.03 -4.04
N LEU A 172 19.60 -0.18 -4.16
CA LEU A 172 20.66 -0.10 -3.17
C LEU A 172 20.10 0.18 -1.79
N ARG A 173 20.90 -0.19 -0.79
CA ARG A 173 20.56 0.00 0.62
C ARG A 173 19.27 -0.72 1.02
N GLY A 174 18.85 -1.74 0.26
CA GLY A 174 17.72 -2.61 0.59
C GLY A 174 16.35 -1.99 0.35
N GLY A 175 16.27 -0.93 -0.46
CA GLY A 175 15.01 -0.42 -0.96
C GLY A 175 14.42 -1.34 -2.03
N LEU A 176 13.12 -1.22 -2.26
CA LEU A 176 12.37 -1.91 -3.29
C LEU A 176 11.64 -0.88 -4.14
N ALA A 177 11.48 -1.18 -5.42
CA ALA A 177 10.52 -0.53 -6.27
C ALA A 177 9.51 -1.54 -6.81
N PHE A 178 8.27 -1.09 -6.98
CA PHE A 178 7.17 -1.89 -7.52
C PHE A 178 6.72 -1.26 -8.83
N VAL A 179 6.83 -2.02 -9.92
CA VAL A 179 6.40 -1.60 -11.26
C VAL A 179 5.06 -2.27 -11.53
N ILE A 180 4.01 -1.47 -11.72
CA ILE A 180 2.63 -1.92 -11.87
C ILE A 180 2.01 -1.15 -13.04
N GLY A 181 1.77 -1.80 -14.16
CA GLY A 181 1.39 -1.12 -15.40
C GLY A 181 2.42 -0.07 -15.81
N ASP A 182 1.96 1.15 -16.06
CA ASP A 182 2.74 2.36 -16.36
C ASP A 182 3.14 3.16 -15.11
N HIS A 183 3.07 2.55 -13.92
CA HIS A 183 3.43 3.20 -12.66
C HIS A 183 4.61 2.54 -11.96
N ILE A 184 5.44 3.34 -11.30
CA ILE A 184 6.52 2.83 -10.45
C ILE A 184 6.46 3.48 -9.07
N PHE A 185 6.46 2.67 -8.03
CA PHE A 185 6.48 3.12 -6.64
C PHE A 185 7.86 2.88 -6.04
N ALA A 186 8.58 3.93 -5.65
CA ALA A 186 9.94 3.86 -5.13
C ALA A 186 10.20 4.88 -4.01
N GLY A 187 10.64 4.42 -2.84
CA GLY A 187 10.81 5.25 -1.64
C GLY A 187 12.13 6.03 -1.52
N THR A 188 12.94 6.11 -2.59
CA THR A 188 14.28 6.72 -2.52
C THR A 188 14.51 7.75 -3.62
N SER A 189 15.18 8.85 -3.25
CA SER A 189 15.61 9.89 -4.19
C SER A 189 16.71 9.42 -5.15
N THR A 190 17.35 8.29 -4.89
CA THR A 190 18.35 7.69 -5.79
C THR A 190 17.72 6.84 -6.90
N PHE A 191 16.40 6.59 -6.83
CA PHE A 191 15.71 5.62 -7.67
C PHE A 191 16.00 5.81 -9.18
N GLU A 192 15.83 7.02 -9.71
CA GLU A 192 16.02 7.26 -11.14
C GLU A 192 17.44 6.92 -11.62
N PHE A 193 18.45 7.26 -10.82
CA PHE A 193 19.85 6.95 -11.14
C PHE A 193 20.09 5.43 -11.14
N GLU A 194 19.53 4.72 -10.16
CA GLU A 194 19.67 3.28 -10.05
C GLU A 194 18.94 2.52 -11.16
N MET A 195 17.75 2.98 -11.55
CA MET A 195 17.01 2.41 -12.67
C MET A 195 17.77 2.54 -13.99
N ARG A 196 18.38 3.69 -14.23
CA ARG A 196 19.12 3.97 -15.48
C ARG A 196 20.48 3.28 -15.55
N THR A 197 21.05 2.88 -14.42
CA THR A 197 22.40 2.30 -14.37
C THR A 197 22.41 0.80 -14.14
N ARG A 198 21.40 0.23 -13.45
CA ARG A 198 21.38 -1.19 -13.08
C ARG A 198 20.16 -1.95 -13.57
N HIS A 199 19.01 -1.31 -13.69
CA HIS A 199 17.74 -2.00 -13.94
C HIS A 199 17.07 -1.60 -15.26
N THR A 200 17.83 -1.02 -16.21
CA THR A 200 17.30 -0.61 -17.53
C THR A 200 16.72 -1.80 -18.30
N HIS A 201 17.26 -3.00 -18.13
CA HIS A 201 16.74 -4.22 -18.73
C HIS A 201 15.37 -4.68 -18.16
N LEU A 202 14.97 -4.18 -16.98
CA LEU A 202 13.70 -4.56 -16.35
C LEU A 202 12.55 -3.62 -16.68
N VAL A 203 12.84 -2.34 -16.88
CA VAL A 203 11.82 -1.27 -17.01
C VAL A 203 11.94 -0.53 -18.35
N GLY A 204 13.03 -0.72 -19.11
CA GLY A 204 13.21 -0.07 -20.40
C GLY A 204 13.29 1.46 -20.27
N ASN A 205 12.39 2.16 -20.96
CA ASN A 205 12.38 3.62 -21.01
C ASN A 205 11.58 4.21 -19.83
N LEU A 206 12.29 4.74 -18.82
CA LEU A 206 11.67 5.32 -17.63
C LEU A 206 10.69 6.47 -17.91
N LYS A 207 10.79 7.14 -19.07
CA LYS A 207 9.86 8.23 -19.45
C LYS A 207 8.43 7.75 -19.72
N GLU A 208 8.24 6.46 -19.94
CA GLU A 208 6.92 5.86 -20.15
C GLU A 208 6.17 5.61 -18.84
N TYR A 209 6.84 5.83 -17.70
CA TYR A 209 6.28 5.54 -16.39
C TYR A 209 6.01 6.79 -15.58
N GLN A 210 4.87 6.77 -14.87
CA GLN A 210 4.64 7.70 -13.78
C GLN A 210 5.31 7.16 -12.50
N VAL A 211 6.34 7.87 -12.04
CA VAL A 211 7.07 7.52 -10.83
C VAL A 211 6.43 8.18 -9.63
N TYR A 212 6.24 7.39 -8.58
CA TYR A 212 5.75 7.80 -7.28
C TYR A 212 6.79 7.53 -6.20
N GLY A 213 6.98 8.52 -5.34
CA GLY A 213 7.81 8.43 -4.17
C GLY A 213 7.05 8.80 -2.90
N SER A 214 7.47 8.24 -1.77
CA SER A 214 7.00 8.67 -0.45
C SER A 214 7.34 10.14 -0.13
N ARG A 215 8.21 10.76 -0.95
CA ARG A 215 8.66 12.16 -0.86
C ARG A 215 8.24 13.01 -2.05
N ASP A 216 7.26 12.57 -2.84
CA ASP A 216 6.70 13.40 -3.90
C ASP A 216 6.18 14.71 -3.32
N GLN A 217 6.24 15.77 -4.13
CA GLN A 217 5.80 17.08 -3.70
C GLN A 217 4.38 17.00 -3.13
N PRO A 218 4.11 17.67 -1.99
CA PRO A 218 2.77 17.70 -1.44
C PRO A 218 1.79 18.22 -2.49
N PRO A 219 0.52 17.80 -2.44
CA PRO A 219 -0.49 18.43 -3.26
C PRO A 219 -0.50 19.94 -2.96
N PRO A 220 -0.76 20.81 -3.94
CA PRO A 220 -0.86 22.25 -3.69
C PRO A 220 -1.89 22.47 -2.57
N PRO A 221 -1.68 23.46 -1.68
CA PRO A 221 -2.58 23.69 -0.56
C PRO A 221 -3.99 23.92 -1.08
N SER A 222 -4.83 22.89 -0.96
CA SER A 222 -6.24 23.00 -1.26
C SER A 222 -6.86 23.97 -0.27
N ARG A 223 -7.78 24.83 -0.72
CA ARG A 223 -8.61 25.71 0.13
C ARG A 223 -9.53 24.95 1.10
N GLN A 224 -9.35 23.64 1.28
CA GLN A 224 -10.06 22.81 2.24
C GLN A 224 -9.66 23.24 3.66
N LYS A 225 -10.61 23.88 4.36
CA LYS A 225 -10.49 24.11 5.80
C LYS A 225 -10.55 22.76 6.50
N MET A 226 -9.45 22.40 7.15
CA MET A 226 -9.36 21.20 7.97
C MET A 226 -10.22 21.42 9.23
N GLN A 227 -11.28 20.63 9.41
CA GLN A 227 -12.03 20.61 10.67
C GLN A 227 -11.85 19.26 11.36
N LEU A 228 -11.37 19.30 12.60
CA LEU A 228 -11.41 18.17 13.50
C LEU A 228 -12.87 17.91 13.86
N ALA A 229 -13.40 16.76 13.45
CA ALA A 229 -14.74 16.33 13.81
C ALA A 229 -14.65 15.08 14.70
N PRO A 230 -15.36 15.04 15.83
CA PRO A 230 -15.41 13.84 16.65
C PRO A 230 -16.10 12.70 15.86
N ILE A 231 -15.48 11.53 15.83
CA ILE A 231 -16.14 10.29 15.40
C ILE A 231 -16.70 9.61 16.64
N TYR A 232 -17.99 9.30 16.57
CA TYR A 232 -18.71 8.52 17.56
C TYR A 232 -18.87 7.09 17.02
N GLU A 233 -18.19 6.14 17.64
CA GLU A 233 -18.53 4.73 17.48
C GLU A 233 -19.68 4.40 18.45
N LYS A 234 -20.69 3.69 17.94
CA LYS A 234 -21.77 3.16 18.77
C LYS A 234 -21.29 1.84 19.36
N ASP A 235 -21.43 1.69 20.67
CA ASP A 235 -21.32 0.37 21.31
C ASP A 235 -22.53 -0.51 20.94
N GLU A 236 -22.46 -1.82 21.23
CA GLU A 236 -23.53 -2.80 20.96
C GLU A 236 -24.88 -2.45 21.60
N LYS A 237 -24.91 -1.43 22.48
CA LYS A 237 -26.11 -0.91 23.17
C LYS A 237 -26.58 0.45 22.63
N GLY A 238 -25.96 0.97 21.57
CA GLY A 238 -26.38 2.19 20.88
C GLY A 238 -26.03 3.51 21.58
N LYS A 239 -25.20 3.51 22.63
CA LYS A 239 -24.64 4.71 23.27
C LYS A 239 -23.32 5.08 22.58
N GLY A 240 -23.32 6.23 21.91
CA GLY A 240 -22.10 6.77 21.31
C GLY A 240 -21.10 7.19 22.39
N THR A 241 -19.94 6.53 22.45
CA THR A 241 -18.84 6.97 23.31
C THR A 241 -17.79 7.65 22.43
N ALA A 242 -17.56 8.95 22.64
CA ALA A 242 -16.54 9.69 21.90
C ALA A 242 -15.15 9.14 22.23
N ARG A 243 -14.47 8.50 21.28
CA ARG A 243 -13.12 7.97 21.50
C ARG A 243 -12.07 8.34 20.45
N LYS A 244 -12.44 8.88 19.28
CA LYS A 244 -11.45 9.32 18.28
C LYS A 244 -11.85 10.64 17.64
N LEU A 245 -10.90 11.59 17.63
CA LEU A 245 -10.96 12.74 16.73
C LEU A 245 -10.61 12.23 15.33
N ALA A 246 -11.38 12.59 14.31
CA ALA A 246 -10.97 12.40 12.93
C ALA A 246 -11.07 13.71 12.17
N ILE A 247 -10.20 13.87 11.20
CA ILE A 247 -10.25 15.01 10.30
C ILE A 247 -11.33 14.71 9.26
N ARG A 248 -12.40 15.52 9.22
CA ARG A 248 -13.37 15.49 8.12
C ARG A 248 -12.95 16.54 7.09
N TYR A 249 -12.90 16.12 5.82
CA TYR A 249 -12.76 17.02 4.69
C TYR A 249 -14.17 17.40 4.20
N THR A 250 -14.52 18.67 4.23
CA THR A 250 -15.68 19.18 3.50
C THR A 250 -15.17 19.85 2.23
N ALA A 251 -15.59 19.39 1.07
CA ALA A 251 -15.51 20.21 -0.14
C ALA A 251 -16.44 21.41 0.06
N GLU A 252 -15.94 22.63 -0.10
CA GLU A 252 -16.85 23.76 -0.32
C GLU A 252 -17.53 23.50 -1.67
N GLU A 253 -18.84 23.29 -1.65
CA GLU A 253 -19.65 23.40 -2.86
C GLU A 253 -19.35 24.77 -3.45
N VAL A 254 -18.83 24.78 -4.68
CA VAL A 254 -18.75 26.00 -5.48
C VAL A 254 -20.20 26.34 -5.84
N LEU A 255 -20.89 27.01 -4.92
CA LEU A 255 -22.12 27.71 -5.22
C LEU A 255 -21.75 28.82 -6.19
N GLY A 256 -22.24 28.67 -7.42
CA GLY A 256 -22.04 29.60 -8.51
C GLY A 256 -22.34 31.04 -8.10
N GLY A 257 -21.38 31.92 -8.36
CA GLY A 257 -21.56 33.36 -8.38
C GLY A 257 -21.63 33.83 -9.83
N LYS A 258 -22.77 34.42 -10.17
CA LYS A 258 -23.17 35.02 -11.46
C LYS A 258 -22.13 35.91 -12.12
#